data_AF-A0A448S5S5-F1
#
_entry.id   AF-A0A448S5S5-F1
#
_cell.length_a   1.000
_cell.length_b   1.000
_cell.length_c   1.000
_cell.angle_alpha   90.00
_cell.angle_beta   90.00
_cell.angle_gamma   90.00
#
_symmetry.space_group_name_H-M   'P 1'
#
loop_
_entity.id
_entity.type
_entity.pdbx_description
1 polymer ?
#
loop_
_entity_poly.entity_id
_entity_poly.type
_entity_poly.pdbx_seq_one_letter_code
_entity_poly.pdbx_strand_id
1 'polypeptide(L)'
;MQSPQDNDGASEDGITLTPLGNGHALITAVCWRAAYNEGYGYWVIDSALKQAPVLVTNSGSGYDEGIISMGQKGRGLGDCWSTASWVWDGTTFRQSNEATTGLCRLIHAGGTWDLPTYVAEVKAAQ
;
A
#
# COMPACT_ATOMS: atom_id res chain seq x y z
N MET A 1 21.89 -17.70 25.66
CA MET A 1 21.12 -16.56 26.18
C MET A 1 19.86 -16.49 25.34
N GLN A 2 18.74 -16.95 25.90
CA GLN A 2 17.43 -16.93 25.23
C GLN A 2 16.81 -15.56 25.50
N SER A 3 16.50 -14.80 24.45
CA SER A 3 15.65 -13.61 24.59
C SER A 3 14.19 -14.05 24.72
N PRO A 4 13.38 -13.44 25.60
CA PRO A 4 11.96 -13.76 25.68
C PRO A 4 11.26 -13.16 24.46
N GLN A 5 10.61 -13.99 23.65
CA GLN A 5 9.70 -13.54 22.60
C GLN A 5 8.27 -13.66 23.14
N ASP A 6 7.85 -12.65 23.88
CA ASP A 6 6.43 -12.38 24.07
C ASP A 6 6.00 -11.46 22.93
N ASN A 7 5.33 -12.00 21.92
CA ASN A 7 4.40 -11.28 21.05
C ASN A 7 3.45 -12.31 20.42
N ASP A 8 2.20 -12.26 20.87
CA ASP A 8 1.12 -13.15 20.47
C ASP A 8 0.91 -13.15 18.95
N GLY A 9 1.26 -14.27 18.31
CA GLY A 9 0.43 -14.93 17.29
C GLY A 9 -0.01 -14.17 16.03
N ALA A 10 0.61 -13.07 15.63
CA ALA A 10 0.42 -12.53 14.28
C ALA A 10 1.38 -13.26 13.32
N SER A 11 0.86 -14.20 12.53
CA SER A 11 1.60 -14.78 11.40
C SER A 11 2.07 -13.66 10.45
N GLU A 12 3.26 -13.79 9.85
CA GLU A 12 3.76 -12.84 8.83
C GLU A 12 2.79 -12.68 7.64
N ASP A 13 1.91 -13.67 7.42
CA ASP A 13 0.83 -13.68 6.42
C ASP A 13 -0.56 -13.33 7.00
N GLY A 14 -0.59 -12.77 8.21
CA GLY A 14 -1.83 -12.49 8.94
C GLY A 14 -2.61 -11.34 8.35
N ILE A 15 -3.94 -11.40 8.50
CA ILE A 15 -4.81 -10.26 8.24
C ILE A 15 -4.72 -9.33 9.45
N THR A 16 -4.38 -8.06 9.23
CA THR A 16 -4.35 -7.04 10.28
C THR A 16 -5.51 -6.07 10.13
N LEU A 17 -5.95 -5.50 11.25
CA LEU A 17 -6.99 -4.48 11.31
C LEU A 17 -6.44 -3.25 12.05
N THR A 18 -6.25 -2.16 11.31
CA THR A 18 -5.67 -0.92 11.84
C THR A 18 -6.76 0.15 11.97
N PRO A 19 -6.99 0.75 13.15
CA PRO A 19 -7.96 1.84 13.29
C PRO A 19 -7.57 3.07 12.44
N LEU A 20 -8.54 3.67 11.73
CA LEU A 20 -8.35 4.90 10.95
C LEU A 20 -8.97 6.14 11.63
N GLY A 21 -9.74 5.94 12.71
CA GLY A 21 -10.57 6.98 13.32
C GLY A 21 -11.98 7.05 12.70
N ASN A 22 -12.85 7.89 13.27
CA ASN A 22 -14.23 8.12 12.81
C ASN A 22 -15.09 6.85 12.61
N GLY A 23 -14.81 5.77 13.36
CA GLY A 23 -15.53 4.51 13.21
C GLY A 23 -15.13 3.70 11.97
N HIS A 24 -13.97 3.98 11.38
CA HIS A 24 -13.38 3.21 10.29
C HIS A 24 -12.12 2.45 10.72
N ALA A 25 -11.86 1.34 10.02
CA ALA A 25 -10.64 0.56 10.14
C ALA A 25 -10.13 0.15 8.76
N LEU A 26 -8.83 -0.10 8.68
CA LEU A 26 -8.10 -0.57 7.50
C LEU A 26 -7.74 -2.03 7.69
N ILE A 27 -8.26 -2.89 6.84
CA ILE A 27 -7.81 -4.27 6.72
C ILE A 27 -6.58 -4.30 5.82
N THR A 28 -5.53 -4.98 6.26
CA THR A 28 -4.34 -5.27 5.44
C THR A 28 -4.06 -6.76 5.42
N ALA A 29 -3.73 -7.31 4.24
CA ALA A 29 -3.32 -8.71 4.09
C ALA A 29 -2.44 -8.88 2.86
N VAL A 30 -1.55 -9.88 2.85
CA VAL A 30 -0.82 -10.26 1.64
C VAL A 30 -1.82 -10.74 0.59
N CYS A 31 -1.83 -10.12 -0.59
CA CYS A 31 -2.71 -10.48 -1.70
C CYS A 31 -2.00 -11.35 -2.73
N TRP A 32 -0.72 -11.08 -3.00
CA TRP A 32 0.09 -11.88 -3.91
C TRP A 32 1.58 -11.71 -3.65
N ARG A 33 2.36 -12.71 -4.09
CA ARG A 33 3.83 -12.71 -4.09
C ARG A 33 4.34 -13.07 -5.47
N ALA A 34 5.39 -12.40 -5.89
CA ALA A 34 6.11 -12.69 -7.13
C ALA A 34 7.63 -12.62 -6.89
N ALA A 35 8.42 -12.98 -7.90
CA ALA A 35 9.87 -13.13 -7.77
C ALA A 35 10.61 -11.89 -7.20
N TYR A 36 10.06 -10.69 -7.38
CA TYR A 36 10.71 -9.43 -7.00
C TYR A 36 9.81 -8.45 -6.25
N ASN A 37 8.58 -8.87 -5.97
CA ASN A 37 7.48 -8.02 -5.57
C ASN A 37 6.55 -8.77 -4.62
N GLU A 38 5.90 -8.01 -3.76
CA GLU A 38 4.79 -8.45 -2.94
C GLU A 38 3.71 -7.37 -3.03
N GLY A 39 2.45 -7.80 -3.11
CA GLY A 39 1.31 -6.92 -3.12
C GLY A 39 0.43 -7.18 -1.92
N TYR A 40 0.27 -6.16 -1.09
CA TYR A 40 -0.70 -6.14 -0.01
C TYR A 40 -2.03 -5.57 -0.52
N GLY A 41 -3.09 -6.22 -0.10
CA GLY A 41 -4.44 -5.70 -0.21
C GLY A 41 -4.79 -4.80 0.96
N TYR A 42 -5.46 -3.70 0.65
CA TYR A 42 -5.96 -2.72 1.59
C TYR A 42 -7.46 -2.53 1.38
N TRP A 43 -8.24 -2.67 2.44
CA TRP A 43 -9.69 -2.44 2.41
C TRP A 43 -10.13 -1.56 3.56
N VAL A 44 -11.03 -0.62 3.29
CA VAL A 44 -11.70 0.16 4.33
C VAL A 44 -12.94 -0.59 4.79
N ILE A 45 -13.15 -0.65 6.09
CA ILE A 45 -14.35 -1.22 6.71
C ILE A 45 -14.83 -0.34 7.87
N ASP A 46 -16.12 -0.42 8.20
CA ASP A 46 -16.67 0.08 9.46
C ASP A 46 -16.08 -0.69 10.66
N SER A 47 -15.77 0.01 11.76
CA SER A 47 -15.14 -0.57 12.94
C SER A 47 -16.01 -1.59 13.68
N ALA A 48 -17.33 -1.60 13.47
CA ALA A 48 -18.22 -2.63 14.00
C ALA A 48 -18.26 -3.89 13.11
N LEU A 49 -17.54 -3.90 11.99
CA LEU A 49 -17.41 -5.01 11.04
C LEU A 49 -18.75 -5.52 10.49
N LYS A 50 -19.73 -4.62 10.36
CA LYS A 50 -21.09 -4.96 9.92
C LYS A 50 -21.30 -4.84 8.41
N GLN A 51 -20.40 -4.14 7.72
CA GLN A 51 -20.48 -3.89 6.28
C GLN A 51 -19.35 -4.61 5.56
N ALA A 52 -19.54 -4.86 4.26
CA ALA A 52 -18.50 -5.45 3.43
C ALA A 52 -17.30 -4.48 3.32
N PRO A 53 -16.05 -4.97 3.42
CA PRO A 53 -14.87 -4.15 3.17
C PRO A 53 -14.85 -3.62 1.73
N VAL A 54 -14.43 -2.37 1.56
CA VAL A 54 -14.26 -1.72 0.25
C VAL A 54 -12.78 -1.73 -0.11
N LEU A 55 -12.44 -2.36 -1.24
CA LEU A 55 -11.06 -2.46 -1.73
C LEU A 55 -10.54 -1.08 -2.14
N VAL A 56 -9.35 -0.73 -1.65
CA VAL A 56 -8.58 0.45 -2.09
C VAL A 56 -7.59 0.03 -3.19
N THR A 57 -6.75 -0.95 -2.88
CA THR A 57 -5.75 -1.50 -3.81
C THR A 57 -5.37 -2.91 -3.37
N ASN A 58 -4.94 -3.75 -4.31
CA ASN A 58 -4.44 -5.10 -4.06
C ASN A 58 -2.91 -5.23 -4.23
N SER A 59 -2.23 -4.12 -4.50
CA SER A 59 -0.82 -4.09 -4.89
C SER A 59 -0.01 -3.09 -4.08
N GLY A 60 -0.53 -2.67 -2.92
CA GLY A 60 0.20 -1.78 -2.03
C GLY A 60 1.45 -2.47 -1.46
N SER A 61 2.43 -1.67 -1.09
CA SER A 61 3.72 -2.10 -0.53
C SER A 61 3.86 -1.71 0.93
N GLY A 62 3.05 -0.77 1.40
CA GLY A 62 3.07 -0.34 2.79
C GLY A 62 1.95 0.64 3.11
N TYR A 63 1.71 0.80 4.41
CA TYR A 63 0.80 1.79 4.97
C TYR A 63 1.48 2.48 6.15
N ASP A 64 1.41 3.81 6.19
CA ASP A 64 1.88 4.61 7.32
C ASP A 64 1.06 5.91 7.41
N GLU A 65 0.67 6.30 8.63
CA GLU A 65 -0.01 7.56 8.93
C GLU A 65 -1.11 8.02 7.93
N GLY A 66 -2.01 7.11 7.53
CA GLY A 66 -3.10 7.45 6.61
C GLY A 66 -2.70 7.47 5.13
N ILE A 67 -1.51 6.97 4.78
CA ILE A 67 -1.00 6.89 3.41
C ILE A 67 -0.72 5.43 3.07
N ILE A 68 -1.36 4.94 2.00
CA ILE A 68 -1.00 3.67 1.36
C ILE A 68 -0.04 3.99 0.22
N SER A 69 1.11 3.30 0.19
CA SER A 69 2.08 3.41 -0.90
C SER A 69 2.13 2.11 -1.70
N MET A 70 2.42 2.22 -2.99
CA MET A 70 2.69 1.11 -3.90
C MET A 70 3.99 1.39 -4.64
N GLY A 71 4.86 0.39 -4.69
CA GLY A 71 6.07 0.36 -5.50
C GLY A 71 6.27 -1.05 -6.03
N GLN A 72 6.15 -1.23 -7.34
CA GLN A 72 6.25 -2.54 -7.99
C GLN A 72 7.24 -2.51 -9.15
N LYS A 73 8.09 -3.54 -9.25
CA LYS A 73 9.09 -3.69 -10.33
C LYS A 73 8.51 -4.46 -11.50
N GLY A 74 8.93 -4.13 -12.72
CA GLY A 74 8.50 -4.87 -13.92
C GLY A 74 9.09 -6.29 -14.03
N ARG A 75 10.43 -6.38 -14.12
CA ARG A 75 11.14 -7.59 -14.57
C ARG A 75 12.22 -8.09 -13.63
N GLY A 76 12.61 -7.32 -12.61
CA GLY A 76 13.73 -7.73 -11.76
C GLY A 76 14.23 -6.68 -10.77
N LEU A 77 15.22 -7.09 -9.99
CA LEU A 77 16.00 -6.19 -9.14
C LEU A 77 16.71 -5.13 -10.01
N GLY A 78 16.58 -3.87 -9.62
CA GLY A 78 17.12 -2.73 -10.39
C GLY A 78 16.31 -2.34 -11.62
N ASP A 79 15.17 -3.00 -11.89
CA ASP A 79 14.28 -2.62 -12.98
C ASP A 79 13.42 -1.40 -12.63
N CYS A 80 12.67 -0.94 -13.63
CA CYS A 80 11.76 0.19 -13.51
C CYS A 80 10.64 -0.07 -12.54
N TRP A 81 10.20 1.03 -11.95
CA TRP A 81 9.14 1.06 -10.97
C TRP A 81 7.87 1.60 -11.60
N SER A 82 6.76 1.02 -11.16
CA SER A 82 5.47 1.68 -11.11
C SER A 82 5.19 2.02 -9.65
N THR A 83 4.73 3.24 -9.40
CA THR A 83 4.39 3.72 -8.06
C THR A 83 2.98 4.30 -8.06
N ALA A 84 2.31 4.18 -6.92
CA ALA A 84 1.07 4.89 -6.66
C ALA A 84 0.93 5.16 -5.17
N SER A 85 0.12 6.14 -4.82
CA SER A 85 -0.24 6.39 -3.43
C SER A 85 -1.70 6.78 -3.27
N TRP A 86 -2.25 6.43 -2.11
CA TRP A 86 -3.58 6.83 -1.69
C TRP A 86 -3.51 7.46 -0.31
N VAL A 87 -4.25 8.56 -0.11
CA VAL A 87 -4.30 9.32 1.14
C VAL A 87 -5.70 9.20 1.72
N TRP A 88 -5.77 8.95 3.02
CA TRP A 88 -7.01 8.93 3.80
C TRP A 88 -7.59 10.35 3.90
N ASP A 89 -8.82 10.54 3.42
CA ASP A 89 -9.53 11.83 3.51
C ASP A 89 -10.38 11.96 4.79
N GLY A 90 -10.37 10.97 5.68
CA GLY A 90 -11.27 10.92 6.85
C GLY A 90 -12.49 10.02 6.67
N THR A 91 -12.80 9.64 5.42
CA THR A 91 -13.92 8.75 5.06
C THR A 91 -13.50 7.61 4.11
N THR A 92 -12.57 7.87 3.19
CA THR A 92 -12.05 6.89 2.25
C THR A 92 -10.62 7.23 1.82
N PHE A 93 -9.93 6.28 1.19
CA PHE A 93 -8.62 6.51 0.59
C PHE A 93 -8.80 7.04 -0.84
N ARG A 94 -8.21 8.20 -1.13
CA ARG A 94 -8.20 8.83 -2.46
C ARG A 94 -6.83 8.67 -3.08
N GLN A 95 -6.79 8.25 -4.35
CA GLN A 95 -5.52 8.21 -5.08
C GLN A 95 -4.95 9.63 -5.14
N SER A 96 -3.68 9.78 -4.77
CA SER A 96 -2.96 11.06 -4.77
C SER A 96 -1.84 11.09 -5.79
N ASN A 97 -1.31 9.93 -6.18
CA ASN A 97 -0.26 9.81 -7.17
C ASN A 97 -0.36 8.50 -7.96
N GLU A 98 0.04 8.56 -9.22
CA GLU A 98 0.44 7.41 -10.03
C GLU A 98 1.61 7.84 -10.92
N ALA A 99 2.68 7.05 -10.92
CA ALA A 99 3.89 7.34 -11.68
C ALA A 99 4.63 6.08 -12.12
N THR A 100 5.56 6.27 -13.05
CA THR A 100 6.51 5.25 -13.45
C THR A 100 7.88 5.87 -13.71
N THR A 101 8.92 5.05 -13.66
CA THR A 101 10.26 5.48 -14.06
C THR A 101 10.53 5.33 -15.56
N GLY A 102 9.51 4.94 -16.33
CA GLY A 102 9.54 4.81 -17.78
C GLY A 102 10.25 3.54 -18.25
N LEU A 103 11.14 3.67 -19.24
CA LEU A 103 11.88 2.53 -19.79
C LEU A 103 13.26 2.39 -19.15
N CYS A 104 13.46 1.29 -18.44
CA CYS A 104 14.74 0.95 -17.84
C CYS A 104 15.63 0.29 -18.88
N ARG A 105 16.41 1.13 -19.54
CA ARG A 105 17.45 0.77 -20.52
C ARG A 105 18.80 0.49 -19.85
N LEU A 106 18.80 0.08 -18.58
CA LEU A 106 19.99 -0.15 -17.75
C LEU A 106 20.94 1.07 -17.63
N ILE A 107 20.39 2.27 -17.81
CA ILE A 107 21.15 3.53 -17.66
C ILE A 107 21.30 3.90 -16.18
N HIS A 108 20.26 3.62 -15.38
CA HIS A 108 20.25 3.81 -13.93
C HIS A 108 19.41 2.72 -13.26
N ALA A 109 19.85 2.22 -12.11
CA ALA A 109 19.11 1.24 -11.33
C ALA A 109 17.80 1.87 -10.82
N GLY A 110 16.67 1.21 -11.04
CA GLY A 110 15.36 1.78 -10.71
C GLY A 110 14.81 2.76 -11.75
N GLY A 111 15.55 3.06 -12.82
CA GLY A 111 15.15 4.05 -13.82
C GLY A 111 15.60 5.46 -13.47
N THR A 112 15.62 6.34 -14.48
CA THR A 112 16.25 7.66 -14.39
C THR A 112 15.27 8.77 -14.06
N TRP A 113 13.99 8.58 -14.37
CA TRP A 113 12.98 9.63 -14.32
C TRP A 113 11.89 9.30 -13.31
N ASP A 114 11.20 10.33 -12.85
CA ASP A 114 9.88 10.22 -12.25
C ASP A 114 8.87 10.79 -13.26
N LEU A 115 7.99 9.93 -13.77
CA LEU A 115 7.03 10.27 -14.82
C LEU A 115 5.61 10.04 -14.29
N PRO A 116 5.04 11.01 -13.56
CA PRO A 116 3.68 10.91 -13.05
C PRO A 116 2.66 10.99 -14.19
N THR A 117 1.67 10.11 -14.14
CA THR A 117 0.48 10.15 -14.99
C THR A 117 -0.72 10.72 -14.25
N TYR A 118 -0.68 10.71 -12.92
CA TYR A 118 -1.71 11.27 -12.04
C TYR A 118 -1.09 11.94 -10.81
N VAL A 119 -1.55 13.15 -10.48
CA VAL A 119 -1.21 13.86 -9.25
C VAL A 119 -2.45 14.59 -8.75
N ALA A 120 -2.75 14.43 -7.46
CA ALA A 120 -3.83 15.15 -6.80
C ALA A 120 -3.45 15.57 -5.38
N GLU A 121 -3.90 16.76 -4.99
CA GLU A 121 -3.92 17.20 -3.60
C GLU A 121 -5.19 16.65 -2.93
N VAL A 122 -5.02 15.75 -1.96
CA VAL A 122 -6.14 15.19 -1.21
C VAL A 122 -6.45 16.08 -0.01
N LYS A 123 -7.71 16.48 0.11
CA LYS A 123 -8.23 17.26 1.25
C LYS A 123 -9.12 16.39 2.10
N ALA A 124 -9.23 16.72 3.38
CA ALA A 124 -10.18 16.06 4.27
C ALA A 124 -11.60 16.18 3.71
N ALA A 125 -12.38 15.09 3.84
CA ALA A 125 -13.79 15.07 3.54
C ALA A 125 -14.53 16.03 4.49
N GLN A 126 -15.50 16.77 3.93
CA GLN A 126 -16.37 17.69 4.67
C GLN A 126 -17.60 16.98 5.21
#